data_AF-A0AAW1TMP0-F1
#
_entry.id   AF-A0AAW1TMP0-F1
#
_cell.length_a   1.000
_cell.length_b   1.000
_cell.length_c   1.000
_cell.angle_alpha   90.00
_cell.angle_beta   90.00
_cell.angle_gamma   90.00
#
_symmetry.space_group_name_H-M   'P 1'
#
loop_
_entity.id
_entity.type
_entity.pdbx_description
1 polymer ?
#
loop_
_entity_poly.entity_id
_entity_poly.type
_entity_poly.pdbx_seq_one_letter_code
_entity_poly.pdbx_strand_id
1 'polypeptide(L)'
;MAHQMPPSVNCSLDDIDLTALKDPAGIFELIEVVGNGTYGQVYKGRHTKTGQLAAIKVMDVTEDEEEEIKLEINVLKKYSNHRNIATYYGAFIKKSPAGKDDQLWLVMEYCGAGELKNIC
;
A
#
# COMPACT_ATOMS: atom_id res chain seq x y z
N MET A 1 -36.92 17.55 -15.25
CA MET A 1 -35.60 17.39 -15.88
C MET A 1 -34.64 16.98 -14.78
N ALA A 2 -34.31 15.69 -14.70
CA ALA A 2 -33.52 15.12 -13.62
C ALA A 2 -32.04 15.45 -13.85
N HIS A 3 -31.46 16.29 -12.98
CA HIS A 3 -30.02 16.46 -12.92
C HIS A 3 -29.43 15.23 -12.22
N GLN A 4 -28.79 14.37 -13.01
CA GLN A 4 -27.98 13.27 -12.52
C GLN A 4 -26.81 13.84 -11.71
N MET A 5 -26.79 13.51 -10.43
CA MET A 5 -25.61 13.63 -9.59
C MET A 5 -24.52 12.73 -10.18
N PRO A 6 -23.24 13.14 -10.20
CA PRO A 6 -22.16 12.22 -10.53
C PRO A 6 -22.23 11.03 -9.57
N PRO A 7 -21.89 9.81 -9.99
CA PRO A 7 -21.84 8.69 -9.08
C PRO A 7 -20.84 9.05 -7.97
N SER A 8 -21.36 9.33 -6.79
CA SER A 8 -20.61 9.21 -5.55
C SER A 8 -19.97 7.84 -5.63
N VAL A 9 -18.64 7.82 -5.72
CA VAL A 9 -17.85 6.60 -5.55
C VAL A 9 -18.18 6.12 -4.15
N ASN A 10 -19.21 5.29 -4.07
CA ASN A 10 -19.56 4.52 -2.91
C ASN A 10 -18.49 3.43 -2.86
N CYS A 11 -17.27 3.79 -2.45
CA CYS A 11 -16.28 2.83 -2.01
C CYS A 11 -16.86 2.23 -0.72
N SER A 12 -17.74 1.22 -0.87
CA SER A 12 -18.13 0.39 0.27
C SER A 12 -16.83 -0.07 0.91
N LEU A 13 -16.71 0.23 2.20
CA LEU A 13 -15.50 0.14 2.99
C LEU A 13 -15.21 -1.29 3.43
N ASP A 14 -16.08 -2.23 3.06
CA ASP A 14 -16.37 -3.35 3.95
C ASP A 14 -15.61 -4.64 3.61
N ASP A 15 -15.00 -4.75 2.43
CA ASP A 15 -14.30 -6.00 2.05
C ASP A 15 -13.03 -5.72 1.23
N ILE A 16 -11.96 -5.26 1.89
CA ILE A 16 -10.62 -5.39 1.30
C ILE A 16 -10.18 -6.83 1.53
N ASP A 17 -10.39 -7.67 0.52
CA ASP A 17 -9.90 -9.05 0.54
C ASP A 17 -8.38 -9.06 0.33
N LEU A 18 -7.64 -9.18 1.44
CA LEU A 18 -6.18 -9.31 1.45
C LEU A 18 -5.72 -10.55 0.66
N THR A 19 -6.54 -11.60 0.61
CA THR A 19 -6.22 -12.86 -0.07
C THR A 19 -6.36 -12.78 -1.59
N ALA A 20 -7.15 -11.81 -2.09
CA ALA A 20 -7.29 -11.50 -3.51
C ALA A 20 -6.13 -10.66 -4.07
N LEU A 21 -5.22 -10.18 -3.22
CA LEU A 21 -4.06 -9.43 -3.65
C LEU A 21 -3.06 -10.31 -4.39
N LYS A 22 -2.35 -9.73 -5.35
CA LYS A 22 -1.36 -10.42 -6.17
C LYS A 22 -0.04 -10.58 -5.41
N ASP A 23 0.71 -11.61 -5.74
CA ASP A 23 2.07 -11.78 -5.23
C ASP A 23 3.00 -10.69 -5.81
N PRO A 24 3.80 -9.99 -4.98
CA PRO A 24 4.71 -8.96 -5.46
C PRO A 24 5.94 -9.51 -6.19
N ALA A 25 6.24 -10.81 -6.07
CA ALA A 25 7.41 -11.45 -6.68
C ALA A 25 7.40 -11.27 -8.20
N GLY A 26 8.51 -10.71 -8.71
CA GLY A 26 8.66 -10.42 -10.13
C GLY A 26 7.90 -9.19 -10.62
N ILE A 27 7.18 -8.46 -9.76
CA ILE A 27 6.57 -7.17 -10.07
C ILE A 27 7.44 -6.05 -9.50
N PHE A 28 7.74 -6.12 -8.19
CA PHE A 28 8.59 -5.16 -7.51
C PHE A 28 9.72 -5.87 -6.76
N GLU A 29 10.89 -5.26 -6.79
CA GLU A 29 12.08 -5.72 -6.09
C GLU A 29 12.41 -4.72 -4.99
N LEU A 30 12.59 -5.17 -3.75
CA LEU A 30 13.05 -4.34 -2.63
C LEU A 30 14.56 -4.09 -2.79
N ILE A 31 14.98 -2.82 -2.72
CA ILE A 31 16.38 -2.41 -2.87
C ILE A 31 17.00 -2.10 -1.50
N GLU A 32 16.45 -1.10 -0.80
CA GLU A 32 17.01 -0.58 0.45
C GLU A 32 15.90 -0.10 1.39
N VAL A 33 16.13 -0.12 2.70
CA VAL A 33 15.23 0.49 3.67
C VAL A 33 15.40 2.00 3.62
N VAL A 34 14.32 2.73 3.40
CA VAL A 34 14.31 4.21 3.36
C VAL A 34 13.60 4.85 4.54
N GLY A 35 12.81 4.08 5.28
CA GLY A 35 12.14 4.57 6.48
C GLY A 35 11.64 3.43 7.36
N ASN A 36 11.48 3.73 8.64
CA ASN A 36 10.73 2.88 9.54
C ASN A 36 9.36 3.56 9.75
N GLY A 37 8.31 2.95 9.22
CA GLY A 37 6.95 3.41 9.45
C GLY A 37 6.44 2.90 10.80
N THR A 38 5.28 3.40 11.22
CA THR A 38 4.65 3.04 12.50
C THR A 38 4.32 1.54 12.60
N TYR A 39 3.93 0.92 11.48
CA TYR A 39 3.39 -0.45 11.42
C TYR A 39 4.23 -1.37 10.51
N GLY A 40 5.46 -0.96 10.18
CA GLY A 40 6.30 -1.73 9.27
C GLY A 40 7.39 -0.90 8.62
N GLN A 41 8.22 -1.55 7.82
CA GLN A 41 9.38 -0.91 7.21
C GLN A 41 9.06 -0.42 5.80
N VAL A 42 9.49 0.80 5.49
CA VAL A 42 9.38 1.37 4.16
C VAL A 42 10.68 1.11 3.41
N TYR A 43 10.57 0.34 2.35
CA TYR A 43 11.64 0.03 1.43
C TYR A 43 11.51 0.87 0.18
N LYS A 44 12.62 1.31 -0.37
CA LYS A 44 12.67 1.70 -1.77
C LYS A 44 12.71 0.43 -2.58
N GLY A 45 11.72 0.25 -3.43
CA GLY A 45 11.67 -0.79 -4.42
C GLY A 45 11.79 -0.26 -5.83
N ARG A 46 11.91 -1.19 -6.77
CA ARG A 46 11.93 -0.92 -8.19
C ARG A 46 11.01 -1.89 -8.91
N HIS A 47 10.18 -1.35 -9.79
CA HIS A 47 9.36 -2.17 -10.65
C HIS A 47 10.25 -2.91 -11.65
N THR A 48 10.19 -4.24 -11.68
CA THR A 48 11.11 -5.10 -12.45
C THR A 48 10.96 -4.89 -13.96
N LYS A 49 9.75 -4.59 -14.44
CA LYS A 49 9.47 -4.44 -15.87
C LYS A 49 9.79 -3.04 -16.41
N THR A 50 9.53 -1.99 -15.63
CA THR A 50 9.68 -0.61 -16.09
C THR A 50 10.92 0.09 -15.53
N GLY A 51 11.54 -0.46 -14.48
CA GLY A 51 12.64 0.18 -13.77
C GLY A 51 12.21 1.36 -12.90
N GLN A 52 10.92 1.65 -12.79
CA GLN A 52 10.40 2.77 -12.00
C GLN A 52 10.62 2.54 -10.51
N LEU A 53 11.10 3.56 -9.80
CA LEU A 53 11.26 3.52 -8.34
C LEU A 53 9.91 3.70 -7.64
N ALA A 54 9.71 2.94 -6.57
CA ALA A 54 8.51 2.99 -5.73
C ALA A 54 8.91 2.89 -4.26
N ALA A 55 8.13 3.49 -3.37
CA ALA A 55 8.21 3.21 -1.94
C ALA A 55 7.27 2.04 -1.63
N ILE A 56 7.76 1.06 -0.89
CA ILE A 56 7.06 -0.17 -0.57
C ILE A 56 7.05 -0.31 0.95
N LYS A 57 5.89 -0.07 1.56
CA LYS A 57 5.71 -0.33 2.99
C LYS A 57 5.38 -1.81 3.17
N VAL A 58 6.25 -2.53 3.84
CA VAL A 58 6.11 -3.95 4.17
C VAL A 58 5.62 -4.06 5.61
N MET A 59 4.47 -4.70 5.79
CA MET A 59 3.82 -4.94 7.08
C MET A 59 3.54 -6.43 7.19
N ASP A 60 3.76 -7.01 8.36
CA ASP A 60 3.40 -8.41 8.61
C ASP A 60 1.89 -8.48 8.86
N VAL A 61 1.24 -9.51 8.32
CA VAL A 61 -0.21 -9.74 8.41
C VAL A 61 -0.43 -10.79 9.47
N THR A 62 -0.61 -10.34 10.70
CA THR A 62 -1.04 -11.16 11.84
C THR A 62 -2.55 -11.02 12.05
N GLU A 63 -3.18 -11.97 12.73
CA GLU A 63 -4.62 -11.89 13.05
C GLU A 63 -4.95 -10.65 13.88
N ASP A 64 -4.04 -10.22 14.77
CA ASP A 64 -4.18 -9.01 15.58
C ASP A 64 -4.00 -7.71 14.75
N GLU A 65 -3.13 -7.73 13.75
CA GLU A 65 -2.84 -6.55 12.90
C GLU A 65 -3.79 -6.40 11.71
N GLU A 66 -4.58 -7.42 11.37
CA GLU A 66 -5.48 -7.37 10.21
C GLU A 66 -6.45 -6.19 10.26
N GLU A 67 -7.00 -5.86 11.45
CA GLU A 67 -7.88 -4.71 11.63
C GLU A 67 -7.16 -3.37 11.41
N GLU A 68 -5.92 -3.25 11.90
CA GLU A 68 -5.10 -2.04 11.73
C GLU A 68 -4.68 -1.84 10.27
N ILE A 69 -4.32 -2.93 9.59
CA ILE A 69 -4.00 -2.94 8.16
C ILE A 69 -5.19 -2.48 7.33
N LYS A 70 -6.40 -2.99 7.62
CA LYS A 70 -7.64 -2.54 6.95
C LYS A 70 -7.86 -1.05 7.16
N LEU A 71 -7.66 -0.56 8.40
CA LEU A 71 -7.76 0.85 8.71
C LEU A 71 -6.75 1.69 7.92
N GLU A 72 -5.51 1.24 7.78
CA GLU A 72 -4.49 1.98 7.05
C GLU A 72 -4.76 2.03 5.54
N ILE A 73 -5.15 0.92 4.92
CA ILE A 73 -5.55 0.91 3.50
C ILE A 73 -6.77 1.82 3.30
N ASN A 74 -7.70 1.83 4.24
CA ASN A 74 -8.87 2.69 4.20
C ASN A 74 -8.48 4.18 4.27
N VAL A 75 -7.61 4.55 5.21
CA VAL A 75 -7.03 5.89 5.31
C VAL A 75 -6.32 6.26 4.01
N LEU A 76 -5.43 5.41 3.50
CA LEU A 76 -4.71 5.64 2.25
C LEU A 76 -5.67 5.84 1.07
N LYS A 77 -6.69 5.00 0.89
CA LYS A 77 -7.70 5.16 -0.18
C LYS A 77 -8.53 6.44 -0.01
N LYS A 78 -8.87 6.81 1.23
CA LYS A 78 -9.69 7.99 1.52
C LYS A 78 -8.91 9.28 1.28
N TYR A 79 -7.62 9.30 1.58
CA TYR A 79 -6.77 10.47 1.43
C TYR A 79 -5.93 10.48 0.13
N SER A 80 -5.82 9.38 -0.62
CA SER A 80 -5.02 9.30 -1.86
C SER A 80 -5.46 10.24 -2.98
N ASN A 81 -6.65 10.85 -2.89
CA ASN A 81 -7.11 11.86 -3.85
C ASN A 81 -6.56 13.27 -3.59
N HIS A 82 -5.73 13.46 -2.56
CA HIS A 82 -5.12 14.76 -2.29
C HIS A 82 -3.83 14.95 -3.09
N ARG A 83 -3.64 16.13 -3.70
CA ARG A 83 -2.47 16.49 -4.53
C ARG A 83 -1.11 16.40 -3.79
N ASN A 84 -1.12 16.23 -2.46
CA ASN A 84 0.08 16.16 -1.62
C ASN A 84 0.31 14.77 -1.01
N ILE A 85 -0.41 13.74 -1.49
CA ILE A 85 -0.27 12.37 -1.01
C ILE A 85 0.37 11.54 -2.13
N ALA A 86 1.36 10.73 -1.77
CA ALA A 86 2.08 9.89 -2.73
C ALA A 86 1.11 9.02 -3.52
N THR A 87 1.27 8.97 -4.84
CA THR A 87 0.38 8.18 -5.71
C THR A 87 0.43 6.72 -5.29
N TYR A 88 -0.69 6.17 -4.85
CA TYR A 88 -0.80 4.76 -4.51
C TYR A 88 -0.86 3.91 -5.80
N TYR A 89 0.09 2.99 -5.96
CA TYR A 89 0.18 2.11 -7.13
C TYR A 89 -0.58 0.80 -6.92
N GLY A 90 -0.63 0.29 -5.68
CA GLY A 90 -1.36 -0.93 -5.37
C GLY A 90 -0.87 -1.62 -4.09
N ALA A 91 -1.59 -2.67 -3.69
CA ALA A 91 -1.24 -3.55 -2.59
C ALA A 91 -0.96 -4.95 -3.13
N PHE A 92 0.00 -5.63 -2.52
CA PHE A 92 0.41 -6.98 -2.87
C PHE A 92 0.57 -7.79 -1.59
N ILE A 93 0.19 -9.06 -1.61
CA ILE A 93 0.39 -9.95 -0.47
C ILE A 93 1.42 -11.00 -0.84
N LYS A 94 2.48 -11.08 -0.05
CA LYS A 94 3.48 -12.12 -0.17
C LYS A 94 3.14 -13.20 0.83
N LYS A 95 2.69 -14.36 0.33
CA LYS A 95 2.37 -15.49 1.19
C LYS A 95 3.64 -16.09 1.77
N SER A 96 3.69 -16.22 3.08
CA SER A 96 4.81 -16.85 3.76
C SER A 96 4.61 -18.36 3.86
N PRO A 97 5.70 -19.16 3.92
CA PRO A 97 5.59 -20.60 4.14
C PRO A 97 4.99 -20.90 5.52
N ALA A 98 4.35 -22.07 5.64
CA ALA A 98 3.61 -22.48 6.84
C ALA A 98 4.40 -22.25 8.14
N GLY A 99 3.83 -21.44 9.04
CA GLY A 99 4.44 -21.05 10.33
C GLY A 99 5.04 -19.64 10.35
N LYS A 100 4.84 -18.83 9.30
CA LYS A 100 5.18 -17.41 9.27
C LYS A 100 4.00 -16.60 8.76
N ASP A 101 3.87 -15.39 9.28
CA ASP A 101 2.85 -14.43 8.88
C ASP A 101 3.05 -13.96 7.44
N ASP A 102 1.95 -13.73 6.73
CA ASP A 102 1.97 -13.18 5.38
C ASP A 102 2.47 -11.74 5.43
N GLN A 103 3.01 -11.21 4.32
CA GLN A 103 3.49 -9.83 4.29
C GLN A 103 2.69 -9.00 3.30
N LEU A 104 2.09 -7.92 3.78
CA LEU A 104 1.40 -6.94 2.95
C LEU A 104 2.39 -5.87 2.49
N TRP A 105 2.42 -5.64 1.18
CA TRP A 105 3.29 -4.68 0.52
C TRP A 105 2.40 -3.59 -0.07
N LEU A 106 2.45 -2.39 0.52
CA LEU A 106 1.78 -1.21 0.01
C LEU A 106 2.76 -0.44 -0.87
N VAL A 107 2.49 -0.41 -2.17
CA VAL A 107 3.35 0.23 -3.15
C VAL A 107 2.80 1.61 -3.48
N MET A 108 3.64 2.61 -3.30
CA MET A 108 3.36 4.00 -3.59
C MET A 108 4.51 4.66 -4.35
N GLU A 109 4.24 5.84 -4.90
CA GLU A 109 5.22 6.66 -5.59
C GLU A 109 6.41 6.99 -4.69
N TYR A 110 7.63 6.75 -5.20
CA TYR A 110 8.85 7.15 -4.50
C TYR A 110 9.17 8.62 -4.78
N CYS A 111 8.89 9.49 -3.81
CA CYS A 111 9.34 10.88 -3.85
C CYS A 111 10.81 10.97 -3.45
N GLY A 112 11.72 11.02 -4.44
CA GLY A 112 13.17 11.11 -4.23
C GLY A 112 13.66 12.42 -3.57
N ALA A 113 12.76 13.38 -3.31
CA ALA A 113 13.05 14.65 -2.67
C ALA A 113 12.47 14.68 -1.24
N GLY A 114 13.12 13.98 -0.30
CA GLY A 114 13.22 14.35 1.13
C GLY A 114 11.99 14.54 2.04
N GLU A 115 10.75 14.55 1.56
CA GLU A 115 9.58 14.97 2.35
C GLU A 115 8.64 13.83 2.79
N LEU A 116 9.12 12.58 2.86
CA LEU A 116 8.41 11.48 3.51
C LEU A 116 8.45 11.54 5.06
N LYS A 117 8.76 12.71 5.64
CA LYS A 117 8.90 12.89 7.10
C LYS A 117 7.65 13.40 7.82
N ASN A 118 6.53 13.70 7.14
CA ASN A 118 5.39 14.38 7.76
C ASN A 118 4.04 13.64 7.75
N ILE A 119 4.00 12.33 7.47
CA ILE A 119 2.79 11.52 7.69
C ILE A 119 3.13 10.22 8.45
N CYS A 120 3.83 10.32 9.57
CA CYS A 120 3.83 9.26 10.60
C CYS A 120 3.23 9.83 11.89
#